data_AF-A0A852U627-F1
#
_entry.id   AF-A0A852U627-F1
#
_cell.length_a   1.000
_cell.length_b   1.000
_cell.length_c   1.000
_cell.angle_alpha   90.00
_cell.angle_beta   90.00
_cell.angle_gamma   90.00
#
_symmetry.space_group_name_H-M   'P 1'
#
loop_
_entity.id
_entity.type
_entity.pdbx_description
1 polymer ?
#
loop_
_entity_poly.entity_id
_entity_poly.type
_entity_poly.pdbx_seq_one_letter_code
_entity_poly.pdbx_strand_id
1 'polypeptide(L)'
;MKHQALKWMSCAVLLVVPGVLLTACDYLRDDVTLAGVWDTEAATILTSQEDVTAQACEGAGACVEAFSSDQADAFKFSSKEDADAARSEDDVQIRDIFIIRWKQDVPSEDKEYVEYMLRNAGTSE
;
A
#
# COMPACT_ATOMS: atom_id res chain seq x y z
N MET A 1 53.11 14.95 -46.98
CA MET A 1 53.06 14.32 -45.64
C MET A 1 51.99 15.00 -44.79
N LYS A 2 50.88 14.28 -44.58
CA LYS A 2 49.94 14.26 -43.43
C LYS A 2 48.58 13.78 -43.95
N HIS A 3 48.35 12.47 -43.83
CA HIS A 3 47.06 11.81 -44.05
C HIS A 3 46.26 11.83 -42.75
N GLN A 4 44.99 12.22 -42.79
CA GLN A 4 43.92 11.74 -41.87
C GLN A 4 42.61 11.78 -42.69
N ALA A 5 42.14 10.68 -43.29
CA ALA A 5 41.43 9.55 -42.68
C ALA A 5 39.94 9.88 -42.36
N LEU A 6 39.12 9.67 -43.39
CA LEU A 6 37.76 9.12 -43.43
C LEU A 6 37.07 8.82 -42.08
N LYS A 7 35.83 9.29 -41.91
CA LYS A 7 34.76 8.51 -41.24
C LYS A 7 33.36 9.00 -41.63
N TRP A 8 32.68 8.19 -42.45
CA TRP A 8 31.22 8.08 -42.50
C TRP A 8 30.65 7.87 -41.09
N MET A 9 29.44 8.38 -40.82
CA MET A 9 28.32 7.56 -40.37
C MET A 9 27.03 8.39 -40.25
N SER A 10 25.99 7.89 -40.93
CA SER A 10 24.61 8.31 -40.92
C SER A 10 24.02 8.35 -39.50
N CYS A 11 23.33 9.43 -39.14
CA CYS A 11 22.42 9.44 -38.00
C CYS A 11 21.03 8.98 -38.45
N ALA A 12 20.73 7.71 -38.21
CA ALA A 12 19.37 7.20 -38.24
C ALA A 12 18.60 7.76 -37.03
N VAL A 13 17.52 8.50 -37.28
CA VAL A 13 16.59 8.95 -36.24
C VAL A 13 15.68 7.78 -35.89
N LEU A 14 15.96 7.12 -34.76
CA LEU A 14 15.07 6.13 -34.17
C LEU A 14 13.94 6.86 -33.44
N LEU A 15 12.73 6.77 -33.99
CA LEU A 15 11.47 7.11 -33.31
C LEU A 15 11.26 6.10 -32.18
N VAL A 16 11.50 6.51 -30.93
CA VAL A 16 11.04 5.78 -29.76
C VAL A 16 9.57 6.12 -29.57
N VAL A 17 8.69 5.13 -29.73
CA VAL A 17 7.31 5.18 -29.27
C VAL A 17 7.29 4.56 -27.88
N PRO A 18 6.99 5.31 -26.82
CA PRO A 18 6.55 4.72 -25.56
C PRO A 18 5.11 5.16 -25.29
N GLY A 19 4.22 4.20 -25.12
CA GLY A 19 2.85 4.46 -24.67
C GLY A 19 1.92 3.42 -25.26
N VAL A 20 1.25 2.58 -24.50
CA VAL A 20 0.91 2.61 -23.08
C VAL A 20 0.84 1.14 -22.66
N LEU A 21 1.65 0.75 -21.68
CA LEU A 21 1.46 -0.53 -21.01
C LEU A 21 0.15 -0.43 -20.22
N LEU A 22 -0.68 -1.45 -20.40
CA LEU A 22 -1.97 -1.69 -19.77
C LEU A 22 -1.89 -1.54 -18.24
N THR A 23 -2.13 -0.34 -17.70
CA THR A 23 -2.44 -0.13 -16.28
C THR A 23 -3.94 -0.29 -16.08
N ALA A 24 -4.43 -1.51 -16.24
CA ALA A 24 -5.82 -1.85 -16.01
C ALA A 24 -5.89 -3.11 -15.15
N CYS A 25 -5.34 -3.05 -13.92
CA CYS A 25 -5.53 -4.10 -12.92
C CYS A 25 -5.20 -3.68 -11.46
N ASP A 26 -5.21 -2.39 -11.08
CA ASP A 26 -4.98 -1.98 -9.68
C ASP A 26 -6.08 -1.08 -9.07
N TYR A 27 -7.02 -0.60 -9.88
CA TYR A 27 -7.96 0.44 -9.45
C TYR A 27 -8.89 0.01 -8.29
N LEU A 28 -9.18 -1.29 -8.14
CA LEU A 28 -10.05 -1.80 -7.06
C LEU A 28 -9.33 -1.98 -5.71
N ARG A 29 -8.00 -1.95 -5.65
CA ARG A 29 -7.24 -2.00 -4.39
C ARG A 29 -7.10 -0.62 -3.76
N ASP A 30 -7.03 0.44 -4.57
CA ASP A 30 -6.84 1.81 -4.08
C ASP A 30 -8.08 2.44 -3.44
N ASP A 31 -9.29 2.06 -3.86
CA ASP A 31 -10.55 2.66 -3.37
C ASP A 31 -10.88 2.32 -1.90
N VAL A 32 -10.21 1.32 -1.30
CA VAL A 32 -10.42 0.96 0.10
C VAL A 32 -9.47 1.75 0.98
N THR A 33 -10.01 2.71 1.71
CA THR A 33 -9.29 3.46 2.75
C THR A 33 -9.40 2.75 4.08
N LEU A 34 -8.37 2.90 4.94
CA LEU A 34 -8.44 2.43 6.32
C LEU A 34 -9.60 3.13 7.04
N ALA A 35 -9.72 4.45 6.88
CA ALA A 35 -10.84 5.22 7.43
C ALA A 35 -12.22 4.62 7.10
N GLY A 36 -12.44 4.12 5.87
CA GLY A 36 -13.71 3.51 5.47
C GLY A 36 -14.09 2.27 6.29
N VAL A 37 -13.11 1.42 6.63
CA VAL A 37 -13.35 0.21 7.45
C VAL A 37 -13.38 0.54 8.94
N TRP A 38 -12.52 1.44 9.37
CA TRP A 38 -12.32 1.77 10.77
C TRP A 38 -13.40 2.67 11.34
N ASP A 39 -13.85 3.68 10.59
CA ASP A 39 -14.81 4.68 11.09
C ASP A 39 -16.28 4.23 10.97
N THR A 40 -16.56 3.26 10.09
CA THR A 40 -17.95 2.85 9.79
C THR A 40 -18.26 1.45 10.31
N GLU A 41 -17.36 0.50 10.13
CA GLU A 41 -17.67 -0.92 10.35
C GLU A 41 -17.06 -1.46 11.65
N ALA A 42 -15.86 -1.00 12.03
CA ALA A 42 -15.15 -1.48 13.22
C ALA A 42 -15.01 -0.46 14.37
N ALA A 43 -15.76 0.66 14.32
CA ALA A 43 -15.59 1.79 15.22
C ALA A 43 -15.80 1.46 16.72
N THR A 44 -16.56 0.41 17.04
CA THR A 44 -16.78 -0.05 18.42
C THR A 44 -15.63 -0.88 18.98
N ILE A 45 -14.75 -1.41 18.10
CA ILE A 45 -13.59 -2.22 18.46
C ILE A 45 -12.33 -1.38 18.43
N LEU A 46 -12.16 -0.52 17.42
CA LEU A 46 -10.95 0.27 17.19
C LEU A 46 -11.12 1.68 17.76
N THR A 47 -11.11 1.77 19.10
CA THR A 47 -11.40 2.99 19.85
C THR A 47 -10.20 3.93 19.93
N SER A 48 -10.48 5.20 20.27
CA SER A 48 -9.46 6.26 20.44
C SER A 48 -8.56 6.42 19.21
N GLN A 49 -9.19 6.43 18.05
CA GLN A 49 -8.48 6.39 16.79
C GLN A 49 -7.80 7.72 16.45
N GLU A 50 -6.60 7.63 15.86
CA GLU A 50 -5.80 8.76 15.40
C GLU A 50 -5.22 8.44 14.01
N ASP A 51 -5.40 9.38 13.07
CA ASP A 51 -4.66 9.37 11.81
C ASP A 51 -3.21 9.77 12.09
N VAL A 52 -2.31 8.81 11.93
CA VAL A 52 -0.88 8.97 12.16
C VAL A 52 -0.08 8.90 10.85
N THR A 53 -0.75 9.05 9.70
CA THR A 53 -0.13 8.92 8.37
C THR A 53 1.06 9.85 8.23
N ALA A 54 0.93 11.12 8.66
CA ALA A 54 1.98 12.11 8.51
C ALA A 54 3.27 11.75 9.28
N GLN A 55 3.16 11.04 10.42
CA GLN A 55 4.31 10.66 11.23
C GLN A 55 4.82 9.24 10.91
N ALA A 56 3.92 8.30 10.60
CA ALA A 56 4.25 6.90 10.40
C ALA A 56 4.68 6.57 8.96
N CYS A 57 4.23 7.37 7.99
CA CYS A 57 4.46 7.13 6.57
C CYS A 57 5.51 8.07 5.95
N GLU A 58 6.57 8.39 6.68
CA GLU A 58 7.64 9.24 6.16
C GLU A 58 8.67 8.46 5.32
N GLY A 59 8.87 8.85 4.05
CA GLY A 59 9.95 8.35 3.18
C GLY A 59 9.49 7.56 1.94
N ALA A 60 10.45 7.08 1.15
CA ALA A 60 10.17 6.25 -0.03
C ALA A 60 9.91 4.80 0.41
N GLY A 61 8.85 4.17 -0.10
CA GLY A 61 8.40 2.83 0.33
C GLY A 61 7.65 2.84 1.67
N ALA A 62 7.33 4.02 2.19
CA ALA A 62 6.46 4.15 3.35
C ALA A 62 5.00 3.83 2.99
N CYS A 63 4.17 3.61 4.02
CA CYS A 63 2.73 3.48 3.85
C CYS A 63 2.11 4.71 3.16
N VAL A 64 0.87 4.60 2.70
CA VAL A 64 0.08 5.71 2.15
C VAL A 64 -1.00 6.19 3.11
N GLU A 65 -1.43 5.32 4.02
CA GLU A 65 -2.34 5.62 5.12
C GLU A 65 -1.87 4.86 6.36
N ALA A 66 -1.94 5.50 7.53
CA ALA A 66 -1.72 4.85 8.80
C ALA A 66 -2.67 5.37 9.89
N PHE A 67 -3.26 4.44 10.63
CA PHE A 67 -4.14 4.75 11.77
C PHE A 67 -3.66 4.01 13.01
N SER A 68 -3.68 4.68 14.15
CA SER A 68 -3.47 4.07 15.46
C SER A 68 -4.76 4.10 16.25
N SER A 69 -4.97 3.09 17.08
CA SER A 69 -6.09 2.96 18.03
C SER A 69 -5.58 2.33 19.32
N ASP A 70 -6.40 2.22 20.36
CA ASP A 70 -5.99 1.51 21.59
C ASP A 70 -5.69 0.03 21.35
N GLN A 71 -6.22 -0.56 20.27
CA GLN A 71 -6.17 -2.00 19.97
C GLN A 71 -5.18 -2.36 18.86
N ALA A 72 -4.92 -1.46 17.91
CA ALA A 72 -4.07 -1.77 16.76
C ALA A 72 -3.44 -0.54 16.13
N ASP A 73 -2.30 -0.77 15.49
CA ASP A 73 -1.76 0.12 14.46
C ASP A 73 -1.99 -0.52 13.09
N ALA A 74 -2.53 0.24 12.15
CA ALA A 74 -2.91 -0.24 10.83
C ALA A 74 -2.25 0.60 9.76
N PHE A 75 -1.74 -0.07 8.72
CA PHE A 75 -0.98 0.55 7.65
C PHE A 75 -1.50 0.06 6.30
N LYS A 76 -1.67 0.97 5.35
CA LYS A 76 -1.94 0.67 3.93
C LYS A 76 -0.72 1.05 3.13
N PHE A 77 -0.32 0.20 2.20
CA PHE A 77 0.82 0.45 1.31
C PHE A 77 0.37 0.58 -0.14
N SER A 78 1.18 1.28 -0.94
CA SER A 78 0.92 1.43 -2.38
C SER A 78 1.13 0.13 -3.18
N SER A 79 1.87 -0.81 -2.61
CA SER A 79 2.21 -2.07 -3.27
C SER A 79 2.37 -3.21 -2.27
N LYS A 80 2.26 -4.45 -2.78
CA LYS A 80 2.58 -5.65 -2.01
C LYS A 80 4.04 -5.68 -1.57
N GLU A 81 4.95 -5.22 -2.43
CA GLU A 81 6.38 -5.25 -2.16
C GLU A 81 6.74 -4.36 -0.96
N ASP A 82 6.17 -3.16 -0.89
CA ASP A 82 6.37 -2.24 0.24
C ASP A 82 5.78 -2.81 1.54
N ALA A 83 4.58 -3.40 1.47
CA ALA A 83 3.96 -4.06 2.62
C ALA A 83 4.80 -5.25 3.11
N ASP A 84 5.24 -6.12 2.21
CA ASP A 84 6.08 -7.27 2.56
C ASP A 84 7.41 -6.83 3.20
N ALA A 85 8.00 -5.72 2.74
CA ALA A 85 9.22 -5.15 3.30
C ALA A 85 9.04 -4.52 4.69
N ALA A 86 7.86 -3.96 4.98
CA ALA A 86 7.56 -3.32 6.25
C ALA A 86 7.03 -4.29 7.33
N ARG A 87 6.61 -5.50 6.93
CA ARG A 87 5.95 -6.48 7.80
C ARG A 87 6.90 -7.07 8.86
N SER A 88 6.43 -7.11 10.11
CA SER A 88 7.05 -7.82 11.23
C SER A 88 6.47 -9.22 11.44
N GLU A 89 7.09 -10.05 12.27
CA GLU A 89 6.70 -11.46 12.47
C GLU A 89 5.27 -11.64 12.99
N ASP A 90 4.82 -10.76 13.89
CA ASP A 90 3.49 -10.82 14.52
C ASP A 90 2.42 -10.04 13.76
N ASP A 91 2.79 -9.40 12.66
CA ASP A 91 1.86 -8.57 11.89
C ASP A 91 0.93 -9.45 11.03
N VAL A 92 -0.34 -9.04 10.95
CA VAL A 92 -1.32 -9.67 10.05
C VAL A 92 -1.39 -8.89 8.76
N GLN A 93 -1.17 -9.57 7.62
CA GLN A 93 -1.27 -8.96 6.30
C GLN A 93 -2.58 -9.33 5.60
N ILE A 94 -3.28 -8.33 5.08
CA ILE A 94 -4.57 -8.48 4.42
C ILE A 94 -4.54 -7.85 3.05
N ARG A 95 -5.13 -8.56 2.06
CA ARG A 95 -5.18 -8.15 0.65
C ARG A 95 -3.82 -7.68 0.12
N ASP A 96 -2.75 -8.29 0.60
CA ASP A 96 -1.31 -7.99 0.45
C ASP A 96 -0.82 -6.54 0.65
N ILE A 97 -1.68 -5.53 0.79
CA ILE A 97 -1.28 -4.13 0.98
C ILE A 97 -1.64 -3.56 2.34
N PHE A 98 -2.44 -4.26 3.14
CA PHE A 98 -2.76 -3.85 4.50
C PHE A 98 -1.95 -4.65 5.51
N ILE A 99 -1.44 -3.97 6.52
CA ILE A 99 -0.80 -4.56 7.68
C ILE A 99 -1.56 -4.11 8.92
N ILE A 100 -1.97 -5.07 9.76
CA ILE A 100 -2.45 -4.79 11.12
C ILE A 100 -1.41 -5.30 12.10
N ARG A 101 -0.97 -4.40 12.98
CA ARG A 101 -0.20 -4.71 14.17
C ARG A 101 -1.11 -4.64 15.38
N TRP A 102 -1.49 -5.81 15.89
CA TRP A 102 -2.32 -5.90 17.08
C TRP A 102 -1.54 -5.52 18.34
N LYS A 103 -2.13 -4.66 19.18
CA LYS A 103 -1.65 -4.39 20.53
C LYS A 103 -2.00 -5.57 21.44
N GLN A 104 -1.45 -5.57 22.65
CA GLN A 104 -1.63 -6.68 23.59
C GLN A 104 -3.09 -6.77 24.07
N ASP A 105 -3.48 -7.98 24.48
CA ASP A 105 -4.78 -8.27 25.13
C ASP A 105 -6.04 -7.98 24.30
N VAL A 106 -5.92 -7.82 22.98
CA VAL A 106 -7.09 -7.73 22.09
C VAL A 106 -7.74 -9.11 21.93
N PRO A 107 -9.06 -9.26 22.21
CA PRO A 107 -9.79 -10.51 22.03
C PRO A 107 -9.70 -11.06 20.61
N SER A 108 -9.62 -12.38 20.45
CA SER A 108 -9.51 -13.00 19.11
C SER A 108 -10.74 -12.73 18.23
N GLU A 109 -11.93 -12.66 18.84
CA GLU A 109 -13.18 -12.33 18.13
C GLU A 109 -13.14 -10.93 17.50
N ASP A 110 -12.59 -9.96 18.22
CA ASP A 110 -12.44 -8.59 17.75
C ASP A 110 -11.42 -8.53 16.60
N LYS A 111 -10.31 -9.28 16.71
CA LYS A 111 -9.32 -9.38 15.65
C LYS A 111 -9.94 -9.95 14.38
N GLU A 112 -10.58 -11.11 14.49
CA GLU A 112 -11.23 -11.79 13.37
C GLU A 112 -12.27 -10.90 12.67
N TYR A 113 -13.05 -10.14 13.44
CA TYR A 113 -14.03 -9.21 12.89
C TYR A 113 -13.37 -8.09 12.07
N VAL A 114 -12.37 -7.41 12.61
CA VAL A 114 -11.66 -6.33 11.90
C VAL A 114 -10.96 -6.85 10.66
N GLU A 115 -10.30 -8.00 10.77
CA GLU A 115 -9.63 -8.64 9.64
C GLU A 115 -10.64 -9.05 8.54
N TYR A 116 -11.82 -9.52 8.93
CA TYR A 116 -12.93 -9.81 8.02
C TYR A 116 -13.41 -8.54 7.31
N MET A 117 -13.64 -7.44 8.04
CA MET A 117 -14.12 -6.19 7.44
C MET A 117 -13.14 -5.66 6.40
N LEU A 118 -11.84 -5.61 6.71
CA LEU A 118 -10.80 -5.22 5.75
C LEU A 118 -10.74 -6.11 4.51
N ARG A 119 -10.90 -7.42 4.69
CA ARG A 119 -10.84 -8.38 3.60
C ARG A 119 -12.00 -8.20 2.61
N ASN A 120 -13.16 -7.78 3.10
CA ASN A 120 -14.39 -7.64 2.33
C ASN A 120 -14.83 -6.18 2.07
N ALA A 121 -14.05 -5.20 2.52
CA ALA A 121 -14.33 -3.80 2.26
C ALA A 121 -14.28 -3.50 0.75
N GLY A 122 -15.25 -2.73 0.26
CA GLY A 122 -15.39 -2.41 -1.16
C GLY A 122 -15.91 -3.57 -2.03
N THR A 123 -16.16 -4.76 -1.45
CA THR A 123 -16.88 -5.85 -2.13
C THR A 123 -18.35 -5.79 -1.73
N SER A 124 -19.05 -4.75 -2.18
CA SER A 124 -20.51 -4.72 -2.15
C SER A 124 -21.02 -5.53 -3.35
N GLU A 125 -21.55 -6.73 -3.10
CA GLU A 125 -22.51 -7.36 -4.01
C GLU A 125 -23.94 -6.96 -3.64
#